data_AF-A0A7W0RIC4-F1
#
_entry.id   AF-A0A7W0RIC4-F1
#
_cell.length_a   1.000
_cell.length_b   1.000
_cell.length_c   1.000
_cell.angle_alpha   90.00
_cell.angle_beta   90.00
_cell.angle_gamma   90.00
#
_symmetry.space_group_name_H-M   'P 1'
#
loop_
_entity.id
_entity.type
_entity.pdbx_description
1 polymer ?
#
loop_
_entity_poly.entity_id
_entity_poly.type
_entity_poly.pdbx_seq_one_letter_code
_entity_poly.pdbx_strand_id
1 'polypeptide(L)'
;MMKQALIACAAGALLVAPGASAKPDKTDRTNAAKECRAERGTTDATREAFRVKYGTNKNGKNAFGKCVSSTSKEEQAESEAAVKNASKECKAERDLDAVAFSEKYGTNKNGKNALGKCVSSKAKELEAEEDAEDAEEAAERKSAAKECAAERTATGEDAFAAKYGTNANKRNAFGKCVSQKDPA
;
A
#
# COMPACT_ATOMS: atom_id res chain seq x y z
N MET A 1 4.95 8.12 16.21
CA MET A 1 4.26 7.45 17.33
C MET A 1 3.41 6.38 16.69
N MET A 2 3.69 5.10 17.00
CA MET A 2 2.97 3.95 16.50
C MET A 2 1.47 4.10 16.78
N LYS A 3 0.66 4.35 15.76
CA LYS A 3 -0.76 4.04 15.80
C LYS A 3 -0.93 2.63 15.25
N GLN A 4 -0.49 1.66 16.05
CA GLN A 4 -1.09 0.35 15.97
C GLN A 4 -2.52 0.50 16.50
N ALA A 5 -3.48 0.60 15.58
CA ALA A 5 -4.85 0.32 15.90
C ALA A 5 -4.95 -1.20 16.16
N LEU A 6 -5.34 -1.51 17.39
CA LEU A 6 -5.53 -2.85 17.91
C LEU A 6 -6.61 -3.60 17.11
N ILE A 7 -6.21 -4.54 16.27
CA ILE A 7 -7.04 -5.71 15.95
C ILE A 7 -6.54 -6.85 16.82
N ALA A 8 -7.19 -7.01 17.97
CA ALA A 8 -7.01 -8.16 18.84
C ALA A 8 -7.67 -9.39 18.21
N CYS A 9 -6.88 -10.21 17.51
CA CYS A 9 -7.18 -11.61 17.25
C CYS A 9 -6.00 -12.46 17.71
N ALA A 10 -6.07 -12.93 18.96
CA ALA A 10 -5.15 -13.92 19.48
C ALA A 10 -5.43 -15.29 18.85
N ALA A 11 -4.50 -15.80 18.03
CA ALA A 11 -4.25 -17.23 17.89
C ALA A 11 -2.94 -17.51 17.12
N GLY A 12 -1.97 -18.11 17.81
CA GLY A 12 -1.03 -19.10 17.27
C GLY A 12 0.06 -18.61 16.31
N ALA A 13 1.29 -18.51 16.82
CA ALA A 13 2.49 -18.50 15.99
C ALA A 13 2.61 -19.82 15.20
N LEU A 14 2.14 -19.82 13.96
CA LEU A 14 2.49 -20.81 12.96
C LEU A 14 3.64 -20.24 12.13
N LEU A 15 4.82 -20.82 12.26
CA LEU A 15 5.90 -20.70 11.29
C LEU A 15 5.38 -21.14 9.93
N VAL A 16 4.99 -20.18 9.09
CA VAL A 16 4.66 -20.43 7.69
C VAL A 16 5.98 -20.74 6.99
N ALA A 17 6.15 -21.99 6.56
CA ALA A 17 7.21 -22.39 5.64
C ALA A 17 7.21 -21.44 4.42
N PRO A 18 8.36 -21.20 3.75
CA PRO A 18 8.37 -20.44 2.51
C PRO A 18 7.66 -21.25 1.41
N GLY A 19 6.33 -21.17 1.39
CA GLY A 19 5.57 -21.41 0.18
C GLY A 19 6.06 -20.40 -0.84
N ALA A 20 6.36 -20.85 -2.06
CA ALA A 20 6.69 -19.95 -3.14
C ALA A 20 5.48 -19.03 -3.36
N SER A 21 5.54 -17.80 -2.81
CA SER A 21 4.59 -16.75 -3.17
C SER A 21 4.54 -16.70 -4.69
N ALA A 22 3.32 -16.69 -5.25
CA ALA A 22 3.17 -16.51 -6.69
C ALA A 22 3.93 -15.23 -7.09
N LYS A 23 4.30 -15.04 -8.36
CA LYS A 23 4.83 -13.72 -8.76
C LYS A 23 3.66 -12.77 -8.99
N PRO A 24 3.80 -11.46 -8.72
CA PRO A 24 2.75 -10.49 -9.01
C PRO A 24 2.29 -10.59 -10.45
N ASP A 25 0.98 -10.60 -10.64
CA ASP A 25 0.34 -10.75 -11.93
C ASP A 25 0.24 -9.40 -12.68
N LYS A 26 -0.55 -9.34 -13.75
CA LYS A 26 -0.71 -8.12 -14.55
C LYS A 26 -1.59 -7.08 -13.85
N THR A 27 -2.59 -7.51 -13.09
CA THR A 27 -3.49 -6.66 -12.30
C THR A 27 -2.70 -5.99 -11.19
N ASP A 28 -1.95 -6.75 -10.39
CA ASP A 28 -1.12 -6.24 -9.29
C ASP A 28 -0.15 -5.16 -9.80
N ARG A 29 0.51 -5.41 -10.94
CA ARG A 29 1.42 -4.43 -11.56
C ARG A 29 0.69 -3.19 -12.10
N THR A 30 -0.57 -3.35 -12.51
CA THR A 30 -1.36 -2.24 -13.04
C THR A 30 -1.84 -1.33 -11.92
N ASN A 31 -2.30 -1.90 -10.81
CA ASN A 31 -2.72 -1.14 -9.62
C ASN A 31 -1.52 -0.46 -8.96
N ALA A 32 -0.43 -1.19 -8.72
CA ALA A 32 0.83 -0.63 -8.25
C ALA A 32 1.32 0.56 -9.11
N ALA A 33 1.17 0.47 -10.44
CA ALA A 33 1.53 1.58 -11.32
C ALA A 33 0.61 2.80 -11.20
N LYS A 34 -0.67 2.64 -10.84
CA LYS A 34 -1.58 3.74 -10.53
C LYS A 34 -1.20 4.39 -9.21
N GLU A 35 -0.98 3.61 -8.17
CA GLU A 35 -0.58 4.10 -6.84
C GLU A 35 0.74 4.85 -6.89
N CYS A 36 1.76 4.26 -7.52
CA CYS A 36 3.04 4.91 -7.72
C CYS A 36 2.93 6.23 -8.52
N ARG A 37 1.92 6.38 -9.40
CA ARG A 37 1.66 7.67 -10.07
C ARG A 37 0.99 8.65 -9.12
N ALA A 38 0.05 8.18 -8.30
CA ALA A 38 -0.67 8.98 -7.33
C ALA A 38 0.27 9.50 -6.21
N GLU A 39 1.16 8.67 -5.68
CA GLU A 39 2.16 9.03 -4.66
C GLU A 39 3.21 9.99 -5.22
N ARG A 40 3.72 9.73 -6.44
CA ARG A 40 4.71 10.61 -7.09
C ARG A 40 4.19 12.04 -7.26
N GLY A 41 2.88 12.19 -7.50
CA GLY A 41 2.24 13.47 -7.72
C GLY A 41 2.81 14.24 -8.92
N THR A 42 2.54 15.54 -8.94
CA THR A 42 2.88 16.42 -10.07
C THR A 42 3.87 17.52 -9.72
N THR A 43 4.01 17.90 -8.44
CA THR A 43 4.88 18.99 -8.00
C THR A 43 6.33 18.55 -7.83
N ASP A 44 7.26 19.51 -7.83
CA ASP A 44 8.67 19.19 -7.64
C ASP A 44 8.95 18.59 -6.25
N ALA A 45 8.27 19.09 -5.22
CA ALA A 45 8.37 18.59 -3.85
C ALA A 45 7.94 17.11 -3.76
N THR A 46 6.79 16.73 -4.34
CA THR A 46 6.33 15.34 -4.29
C THR A 46 7.21 14.43 -5.14
N ARG A 47 7.69 14.91 -6.29
CA ARG A 47 8.63 14.15 -7.14
C ARG A 47 9.99 13.98 -6.47
N GLU A 48 10.48 14.97 -5.72
CA GLU A 48 11.70 14.86 -4.92
C GLU A 48 11.53 13.82 -3.82
N ALA A 49 10.46 13.91 -3.02
CA ALA A 49 10.14 12.94 -1.98
C ALA A 49 10.05 11.52 -2.55
N PHE A 50 9.36 11.35 -3.67
CA PHE A 50 9.23 10.06 -4.36
C PHE A 50 10.59 9.50 -4.82
N ARG A 51 11.48 10.34 -5.36
CA ARG A 51 12.83 9.93 -5.75
C ARG A 51 13.69 9.58 -4.54
N VAL A 52 13.51 10.27 -3.41
CA VAL A 52 14.21 9.95 -2.17
C VAL A 52 13.72 8.63 -1.58
N LYS A 53 12.41 8.34 -1.63
CA LYS A 53 11.83 7.09 -1.12
C LYS A 53 12.28 5.88 -1.95
N TYR A 54 12.13 5.93 -3.28
CA TYR A 54 12.32 4.74 -4.13
C TYR A 54 13.58 4.75 -4.99
N GLY A 55 14.20 5.91 -5.19
CA GLY A 55 15.37 6.05 -6.05
C GLY A 55 16.61 5.47 -5.38
N THR A 56 17.29 4.56 -6.07
CA THR A 56 18.52 3.94 -5.55
C THR A 56 19.76 4.27 -6.37
N ASN A 57 19.59 4.84 -7.56
CA ASN A 57 20.72 5.29 -8.39
C ASN A 57 21.05 6.78 -8.17
N LYS A 58 22.21 7.23 -8.66
CA LYS A 58 22.74 8.58 -8.46
C LYS A 58 21.75 9.72 -8.76
N ASN A 59 20.81 9.49 -9.69
CA ASN A 59 19.86 10.50 -10.16
C ASN A 59 18.39 10.18 -9.77
N GLY A 60 18.15 9.13 -8.97
CA GLY A 60 16.81 8.65 -8.60
C GLY A 60 15.90 8.27 -9.78
N LYS A 61 16.43 8.10 -10.99
CA LYS A 61 15.62 7.88 -12.21
C LYS A 61 14.92 6.53 -12.23
N ASN A 62 15.42 5.56 -11.46
CA ASN A 62 14.81 4.24 -11.31
C ASN A 62 13.67 4.20 -10.27
N ALA A 63 13.37 5.32 -9.59
CA ALA A 63 12.39 5.37 -8.52
C ALA A 63 11.02 4.79 -8.92
N PHE A 64 10.50 5.14 -10.10
CA PHE A 64 9.19 4.66 -10.52
C PHE A 64 9.16 3.15 -10.74
N GLY A 65 10.19 2.58 -11.41
CA GLY A 65 10.27 1.14 -11.59
C GLY A 65 10.49 0.39 -10.27
N LYS A 66 11.18 1.02 -9.30
CA LYS A 66 11.36 0.45 -7.95
C LYS A 66 10.07 0.46 -7.15
N CYS A 67 9.32 1.56 -7.18
CA CYS A 67 7.99 1.65 -6.60
C CYS A 67 7.08 0.56 -7.17
N VAL A 68 6.91 0.48 -8.50
CA VAL A 68 6.03 -0.54 -9.10
C VAL A 68 6.47 -1.96 -8.74
N SER A 69 7.79 -2.20 -8.61
CA SER A 69 8.31 -3.51 -8.23
C SER A 69 8.13 -3.87 -6.75
N SER A 70 8.07 -2.91 -5.83
CA SER A 70 7.76 -3.16 -4.42
C SER A 70 6.25 -3.28 -4.25
N THR A 71 5.51 -2.29 -4.73
CA THR A 71 4.06 -2.18 -4.57
C THR A 71 3.32 -3.35 -5.23
N SER A 72 3.77 -3.83 -6.40
CA SER A 72 3.14 -5.04 -6.98
C SER A 72 3.30 -6.30 -6.11
N LYS A 73 4.26 -6.36 -5.20
CA LYS A 73 4.38 -7.46 -4.24
C LYS A 73 3.49 -7.26 -3.02
N GLU A 74 3.25 -6.00 -2.63
CA GLU A 74 2.34 -5.60 -1.56
C GLU A 74 0.90 -5.94 -2.00
N GLU A 75 0.49 -5.45 -3.17
CA GLU A 75 -0.80 -5.75 -3.82
C GLU A 75 -1.08 -7.23 -3.98
N GLN A 76 -0.06 -8.00 -4.34
CA GLN A 76 -0.19 -9.45 -4.40
C GLN A 76 -0.48 -10.05 -3.02
N ALA A 77 0.23 -9.59 -1.98
CA ALA A 77 0.05 -10.08 -0.62
C ALA A 77 -1.33 -9.70 -0.08
N GLU A 78 -1.79 -8.48 -0.36
CA GLU A 78 -3.14 -7.99 -0.05
C GLU A 78 -4.20 -8.82 -0.78
N SER A 79 -4.08 -9.02 -2.09
CA SER A 79 -5.04 -9.85 -2.84
C SER A 79 -5.09 -11.28 -2.33
N GLU A 80 -3.94 -11.87 -2.01
CA GLU A 80 -3.89 -13.20 -1.39
C GLU A 80 -4.59 -13.22 -0.02
N ALA A 81 -4.39 -12.18 0.81
CA ALA A 81 -5.03 -12.05 2.11
C ALA A 81 -6.54 -11.84 1.97
N ALA A 82 -6.97 -10.95 1.07
CA ALA A 82 -8.35 -10.65 0.74
C ALA A 82 -9.10 -11.91 0.30
N VAL A 83 -8.53 -12.69 -0.62
CA VAL A 83 -9.13 -13.96 -1.08
C VAL A 83 -9.21 -14.98 0.08
N LYS A 84 -8.18 -15.09 0.92
CA LYS A 84 -8.18 -16.00 2.08
C LYS A 84 -9.26 -15.61 3.09
N ASN A 85 -9.38 -14.33 3.42
CA ASN A 85 -10.37 -13.81 4.38
C ASN A 85 -11.79 -13.92 3.82
N ALA A 86 -12.01 -13.46 2.59
CA ALA A 86 -13.28 -13.62 1.89
C ALA A 86 -13.71 -15.09 1.79
N SER A 87 -12.78 -16.02 1.53
CA SER A 87 -13.09 -17.45 1.51
C SER A 87 -13.60 -17.98 2.85
N LYS A 88 -13.03 -17.54 3.97
CA LYS A 88 -13.48 -17.94 5.31
C LYS A 88 -14.87 -17.39 5.60
N GLU A 89 -15.08 -16.10 5.34
CA GLU A 89 -16.38 -15.44 5.56
C GLU A 89 -17.48 -16.08 4.71
N CYS A 90 -17.23 -16.28 3.42
CA CYS A 90 -18.22 -16.89 2.52
C CYS A 90 -18.52 -18.35 2.88
N LYS A 91 -17.55 -19.11 3.41
CA LYS A 91 -17.81 -20.46 3.91
C LYS A 91 -18.68 -20.39 5.17
N ALA A 92 -18.36 -19.52 6.11
CA ALA A 92 -19.17 -19.33 7.31
C ALA A 92 -20.60 -18.91 6.96
N GLU A 93 -20.78 -17.96 6.04
CA GLU A 93 -22.12 -17.52 5.60
C GLU A 93 -22.90 -18.64 4.92
N ARG A 94 -22.27 -19.43 4.05
CA ARG A 94 -22.90 -20.59 3.41
C ARG A 94 -23.27 -21.68 4.41
N ASP A 95 -22.44 -21.92 5.41
CA ASP A 95 -22.66 -22.97 6.41
C ASP A 95 -23.79 -22.60 7.39
N LEU A 96 -24.14 -21.31 7.51
CA LEU A 96 -25.33 -20.83 8.24
C LEU A 96 -26.63 -21.15 7.49
N ASP A 97 -26.69 -20.86 6.19
CA ASP A 97 -27.85 -21.18 5.34
C ASP A 97 -27.44 -21.32 3.88
N ALA A 98 -27.31 -22.57 3.40
CA ALA A 98 -26.87 -22.86 2.05
C ALA A 98 -27.89 -22.47 0.97
N VAL A 99 -29.19 -22.45 1.29
CA VAL A 99 -30.25 -22.08 0.34
C VAL A 99 -30.24 -20.56 0.17
N ALA A 100 -30.34 -19.81 1.28
CA ALA A 100 -30.27 -18.35 1.24
C ALA A 100 -28.94 -17.86 0.64
N PHE A 101 -27.83 -18.53 0.93
CA PHE A 101 -26.53 -18.22 0.32
C PHE A 101 -26.54 -18.41 -1.20
N SER A 102 -27.14 -19.50 -1.68
CA SER A 102 -27.24 -19.78 -3.12
C SER A 102 -28.18 -18.80 -3.83
N GLU A 103 -29.26 -18.37 -3.18
CA GLU A 103 -30.16 -17.33 -3.69
C GLU A 103 -29.49 -15.95 -3.73
N LYS A 104 -28.69 -15.63 -2.71
CA LYS A 104 -27.98 -14.34 -2.60
C LYS A 104 -26.85 -14.19 -3.62
N TYR A 105 -26.02 -15.22 -3.79
CA TYR A 105 -24.80 -15.12 -4.61
C TYR A 105 -24.83 -15.94 -5.91
N GLY A 106 -25.72 -16.92 -6.01
CA GLY A 106 -25.83 -17.77 -7.19
C GLY A 106 -26.50 -17.05 -8.35
N THR A 107 -25.86 -17.02 -9.51
CA THR A 107 -26.41 -16.35 -10.70
C THR A 107 -26.61 -17.31 -11.88
N ASN A 108 -26.21 -18.57 -11.75
CA ASN A 108 -26.40 -19.59 -12.78
C ASN A 108 -27.58 -20.51 -12.44
N LYS A 109 -28.05 -21.27 -13.43
CA LYS A 109 -29.24 -22.15 -13.33
C LYS A 109 -29.23 -23.13 -12.14
N ASN A 110 -28.06 -23.40 -11.55
CA ASN A 110 -27.89 -24.37 -10.47
C ASN A 110 -27.29 -23.76 -9.18
N GLY A 111 -27.15 -22.44 -9.08
CA GLY A 111 -26.53 -21.74 -7.93
C GLY A 111 -25.04 -22.09 -7.66
N LYS A 112 -24.42 -22.97 -8.45
CA LYS A 112 -23.09 -23.54 -8.15
C LYS A 112 -21.93 -22.55 -8.21
N ASN A 113 -22.16 -21.33 -8.73
CA ASN A 113 -21.17 -20.27 -8.73
C ASN A 113 -21.25 -19.34 -7.51
N ALA A 114 -22.20 -19.57 -6.59
CA ALA A 114 -22.45 -18.70 -5.43
C ALA A 114 -21.20 -18.46 -4.58
N LEU A 115 -20.44 -19.52 -4.24
CA LEU A 115 -19.24 -19.37 -3.43
C LEU A 115 -18.18 -18.51 -4.12
N GLY A 116 -17.91 -18.78 -5.40
CA GLY A 116 -16.94 -17.99 -6.16
C GLY A 116 -17.36 -16.52 -6.32
N LYS A 117 -18.67 -16.26 -6.47
CA LYS A 117 -19.22 -14.90 -6.54
C LYS A 117 -19.11 -14.18 -5.20
N CYS A 118 -19.42 -14.84 -4.09
CA CYS A 118 -19.23 -14.29 -2.76
C CYS A 118 -17.76 -13.93 -2.53
N VAL A 119 -16.83 -14.88 -2.75
CA VAL A 119 -15.40 -14.65 -2.52
C VAL A 119 -14.89 -13.51 -3.39
N SER A 120 -15.27 -13.48 -4.67
CA SER A 120 -14.83 -12.41 -5.57
C SER A 120 -15.40 -11.04 -5.20
N SER A 121 -16.61 -10.95 -4.64
CA SER A 121 -17.18 -9.66 -4.20
C SER A 121 -16.46 -9.17 -2.95
N LYS A 122 -16.35 -10.02 -1.93
CA LYS A 122 -15.72 -9.67 -0.67
C LYS A 122 -14.23 -9.40 -0.80
N ALA A 123 -13.51 -10.17 -1.62
CA ALA A 123 -12.09 -9.90 -1.87
C ALA A 123 -11.89 -8.52 -2.50
N LYS A 124 -12.76 -8.11 -3.43
CA LYS A 124 -12.70 -6.75 -4.02
C LYS A 124 -13.01 -5.65 -3.02
N GLU A 125 -13.93 -5.89 -2.08
CA GLU A 125 -14.24 -4.93 -1.02
C GLU A 125 -13.04 -4.75 -0.09
N LEU A 126 -12.38 -5.85 0.29
CA LEU A 126 -11.16 -5.83 1.11
C LEU A 126 -9.99 -5.18 0.36
N GLU A 127 -9.75 -5.55 -0.90
CA GLU A 127 -8.73 -4.89 -1.74
C GLU A 127 -8.99 -3.38 -1.85
N ALA A 128 -10.25 -2.95 -2.02
CA ALA A 128 -10.58 -1.53 -2.10
C ALA A 128 -10.40 -0.77 -0.77
N GLU A 129 -10.46 -1.47 0.38
CA GLU A 129 -10.17 -0.90 1.69
C GLU A 129 -8.67 -0.67 1.85
N GLU A 130 -7.83 -1.67 1.52
CA GLU A 130 -6.37 -1.55 1.54
C GLU A 130 -5.88 -0.47 0.54
N ASP A 131 -6.40 -0.47 -0.71
CA ASP A 131 -6.11 0.57 -1.71
C ASP A 131 -6.41 2.00 -1.17
N ALA A 132 -7.43 2.14 -0.33
CA ALA A 132 -7.80 3.43 0.27
C ALA A 132 -6.84 3.84 1.38
N GLU A 133 -6.37 2.90 2.21
CA GLU A 133 -5.36 3.15 3.23
C GLU A 133 -4.03 3.58 2.60
N ASP A 134 -3.58 2.88 1.56
CA ASP A 134 -2.37 3.21 0.80
C ASP A 134 -2.45 4.60 0.14
N ALA A 135 -3.64 4.94 -0.38
CA ALA A 135 -3.89 6.26 -0.95
C ALA A 135 -3.79 7.39 0.10
N GLU A 136 -4.25 7.15 1.33
CA GLU A 136 -4.13 8.09 2.44
C GLU A 136 -2.66 8.24 2.89
N GLU A 137 -1.89 7.15 3.06
CA GLU A 137 -0.46 7.22 3.38
C GLU A 137 0.30 8.03 2.31
N ALA A 138 0.01 7.76 1.03
CA ALA A 138 0.58 8.52 -0.07
C ALA A 138 0.19 10.01 0.00
N ALA A 139 -1.03 10.34 0.42
CA ALA A 139 -1.50 11.71 0.59
C ALA A 139 -0.79 12.44 1.73
N GLU A 140 -0.60 11.78 2.87
CA GLU A 140 0.14 12.30 4.03
C GLU A 140 1.59 12.59 3.66
N ARG A 141 2.27 11.63 3.01
CA ARG A 141 3.64 11.83 2.52
C ARG A 141 3.77 13.01 1.56
N LYS A 142 2.82 13.15 0.62
CA LYS A 142 2.80 14.29 -0.30
C LYS A 142 2.63 15.63 0.44
N SER A 143 1.84 15.64 1.50
CA SER A 143 1.64 16.82 2.33
C SER A 143 2.91 17.17 3.11
N ALA A 144 3.54 16.18 3.75
CA ALA A 144 4.84 16.33 4.40
C ALA A 144 5.92 16.86 3.43
N ALA A 145 5.96 16.35 2.20
CA ALA A 145 6.88 16.83 1.16
C ALA A 145 6.68 18.31 0.81
N LYS A 146 5.42 18.76 0.68
CA LYS A 146 5.09 20.16 0.41
C LYS A 146 5.49 21.06 1.56
N GLU A 147 5.22 20.65 2.80
CA GLU A 147 5.63 21.40 3.99
C GLU A 147 7.15 21.52 4.10
N CYS A 148 7.89 20.43 3.90
CA CYS A 148 9.34 20.45 3.91
C CYS A 148 9.92 21.35 2.81
N ALA A 149 9.28 21.41 1.64
CA ALA A 149 9.69 22.30 0.56
C ALA A 149 9.40 23.78 0.90
N ALA A 150 8.27 24.06 1.53
CA ALA A 150 7.94 25.40 2.02
C ALA A 150 8.91 25.86 3.12
N GLU A 151 9.21 24.99 4.08
CA GLU A 151 10.18 25.26 5.13
C GLU A 151 11.58 25.51 4.57
N ARG A 152 12.05 24.65 3.64
CA ARG A 152 13.35 24.83 2.97
C ARG A 152 13.45 26.20 2.28
N THR A 153 12.36 26.62 1.62
CA THR A 153 12.29 27.95 0.98
C THR A 153 12.34 29.08 2.01
N ALA A 154 11.61 28.94 3.11
CA ALA A 154 11.50 29.98 4.14
C ALA A 154 12.79 30.15 4.96
N THR A 155 13.51 29.06 5.26
CA THR A 155 14.72 29.11 6.10
C THR A 155 16.01 29.24 5.31
N GLY A 156 15.98 28.95 4.00
CA GLY A 156 17.16 28.82 3.15
C GLY A 156 17.83 27.45 3.26
N GLU A 157 18.60 27.08 2.22
CA GLU A 157 19.16 25.74 2.06
C GLU A 157 20.15 25.35 3.16
N ASP A 158 21.06 26.24 3.54
CA ASP A 158 22.09 25.95 4.54
C ASP A 158 21.50 25.69 5.93
N ALA A 159 20.54 26.52 6.35
CA ALA A 159 19.85 26.37 7.62
C ALA A 159 18.99 25.11 7.64
N PHE A 160 18.27 24.84 6.54
CA PHE A 160 17.48 23.62 6.38
C PHE A 160 18.36 22.36 6.43
N ALA A 161 19.48 22.38 5.72
CA ALA A 161 20.45 21.29 5.71
C ALA A 161 21.10 21.08 7.08
N ALA A 162 21.38 22.16 7.81
CA ALA A 162 21.88 22.06 9.18
C ALA A 162 20.83 21.48 10.15
N LYS A 163 19.55 21.77 9.94
CA LYS A 163 18.44 21.28 10.77
C LYS A 163 18.14 19.79 10.55
N TYR A 164 18.01 19.35 9.30
CA TYR A 164 17.54 18.00 8.98
C TYR A 164 18.62 17.06 8.42
N GLY A 165 19.72 17.59 7.89
CA GLY A 165 20.80 16.80 7.30
C GLY A 165 21.56 16.00 8.34
N THR A 166 21.77 14.71 8.07
CA THR A 166 22.42 13.78 9.02
C THR A 166 23.65 13.09 8.44
N ASN A 167 23.85 13.13 7.12
CA ASN A 167 25.05 12.60 6.48
C ASN A 167 26.14 13.68 6.34
N ALA A 168 27.37 13.27 6.00
CA ALA A 168 28.55 14.15 5.96
C ALA A 168 28.37 15.41 5.08
N ASN A 169 27.61 15.30 3.99
CA ASN A 169 27.35 16.42 3.07
C ASN A 169 25.95 17.04 3.23
N LYS A 170 25.18 16.63 4.25
CA LYS A 170 23.82 17.07 4.59
C LYS A 170 22.79 16.99 3.45
N ARG A 171 23.09 16.29 2.34
CA ARG A 171 22.21 16.20 1.16
C ARG A 171 20.95 15.36 1.38
N ASN A 172 20.89 14.61 2.47
CA ASN A 172 19.70 13.85 2.84
C ASN A 172 18.66 14.66 3.64
N ALA A 173 18.88 15.97 3.86
CA ALA A 173 18.02 16.82 4.68
C ALA A 173 16.55 16.80 4.27
N PHE A 174 16.24 16.91 2.97
CA PHE A 174 14.85 16.91 2.51
C PHE A 174 14.15 15.58 2.83
N GLY A 175 14.82 14.46 2.52
CA GLY A 175 14.33 13.13 2.88
C GLY A 175 14.08 12.97 4.38
N LYS A 176 15.01 13.45 5.21
CA LYS A 176 14.88 13.38 6.67
C LYS A 176 13.75 14.26 7.20
N CYS A 177 13.54 15.44 6.62
CA CYS A 177 12.38 16.26 6.95
C CYS A 177 11.07 15.52 6.66
N VAL A 178 10.94 14.94 5.46
CA VAL A 178 9.73 14.19 5.07
C VAL A 178 9.50 13.01 6.01
N SER A 179 10.52 12.18 6.26
CA SER A 179 10.41 11.03 7.18
C SER A 179 10.13 11.42 8.64
N GLN A 180 10.44 12.64 9.07
CA GLN A 180 10.09 13.10 10.42
C GLN A 180 8.62 13.54 10.52
N LYS A 181 8.08 14.12 9.44
CA LYS A 181 6.70 14.63 9.38
C LYS A 181 5.68 13.57 8.98
N ASP A 182 6.12 12.56 8.24
CA ASP A 182 5.39 11.35 7.87
C ASP A 182 6.17 10.13 8.40
N PRO A 183 6.08 9.84 9.72
CA PRO A 183 6.69 8.66 10.30
C PRO A 183 5.85 7.44 9.94
N ALA A 184 6.21 6.79 8.83
CA ALA A 184 5.77 5.44 8.51
C ALA A 184 5.90 4.50 9.72
#